data_AF-A0A6Y3LPE9-F1
#
_entry.id   AF-A0A6Y3LPE9-F1
#
_cell.length_a   1.000
_cell.length_b   1.000
_cell.length_c   1.000
_cell.angle_alpha   90.00
_cell.angle_beta   90.00
_cell.angle_gamma   90.00
#
_symmetry.space_group_name_H-M   'P 1'
#
loop_
_entity.id
_entity.type
_entity.pdbx_description
1 polymer ?
#
loop_
_entity_poly.entity_id
_entity_poly.type
_entity_poly.pdbx_seq_one_letter_code
_entity_poly.pdbx_strand_id
1 'polypeptide(L)'
;QNDPLNEIGFKVFGPLLLGYVSWLANQLKIHKIDKALFLARDAHLIYKIYNEYFSEEHVECEYLYISRASAYMVGMTDWPMHRIWHLFGGKNKKSIKKILAIAGLDASEHISDIHHVGFPDEEYIPVSGEEHKVHWLINKLFPYVLLKNTQHREVYADYFKTACEGYKNIALIDVGWMGNIQSVFARSLGGQWTEKQIHGFYLATFAGANDNRSIYNKMFGWLTNYGHPQDKCDLFLSGGVEIMEFAMADNTGSTIGYKKTDNGIIPVREDSSGSEIEYLKKAARLQSGIISFFEYVKPLIQKGNYAALSSVVLSEPFFELIARPSSAQLDALSSLTHSESAGSNAERIVLAKKLPLKDKLFPGENYIKELNASYWKEGFKRINRKKFWAKYS
;
A
#
# COMPACT_ATOMS: atom_id res chain seq x y z
N GLN A 1 12.01 13.39 -26.59
CA GLN A 1 10.54 13.39 -26.78
C GLN A 1 9.89 13.40 -25.41
N ASN A 2 8.94 14.31 -25.17
CA ASN A 2 8.30 14.50 -23.86
C ASN A 2 7.46 13.26 -23.51
N ASP A 3 8.05 12.35 -22.74
CA ASP A 3 7.33 11.22 -22.15
C ASP A 3 6.32 11.75 -21.10
N PRO A 4 5.00 11.58 -21.30
CA PRO A 4 4.00 12.09 -20.37
C PRO A 4 4.15 11.54 -18.94
N LEU A 5 4.59 10.28 -18.78
CA LEU A 5 4.79 9.71 -17.45
C LEU A 5 5.98 10.36 -16.75
N ASN A 6 7.07 10.62 -17.48
CA ASN A 6 8.22 11.34 -16.96
C ASN A 6 7.85 12.77 -16.55
N GLU A 7 7.07 13.48 -17.37
CA GLU A 7 6.60 14.83 -17.05
C GLU A 7 5.69 14.85 -15.80
N ILE A 8 4.79 13.87 -15.67
CA ILE A 8 3.97 13.68 -14.46
C ILE A 8 4.89 13.41 -13.25
N GLY A 9 5.88 12.55 -13.40
CA GLY A 9 6.88 12.28 -12.37
C GLY A 9 7.58 13.56 -11.88
N PHE A 10 8.05 14.38 -12.82
CA PHE A 10 8.75 15.62 -12.50
C PHE A 10 7.86 16.69 -11.88
N LYS A 11 6.69 16.97 -12.47
CA LYS A 11 5.83 18.11 -12.10
C LYS A 11 4.85 17.81 -10.97
N VAL A 12 4.48 16.54 -10.78
CA VAL A 12 3.46 16.13 -9.82
C VAL A 12 4.08 15.41 -8.64
N PHE A 13 4.79 14.32 -8.90
CA PHE A 13 5.30 13.45 -7.82
C PHE A 13 6.63 13.94 -7.23
N GLY A 14 7.45 14.64 -8.02
CA GLY A 14 8.70 15.27 -7.54
C GLY A 14 8.44 16.21 -6.35
N PRO A 15 7.62 17.26 -6.51
CA PRO A 15 7.24 18.14 -5.41
C PRO A 15 6.60 17.40 -4.24
N LEU A 16 5.67 16.47 -4.52
CA LEU A 16 5.00 15.66 -3.49
C LEU A 16 6.02 14.92 -2.60
N LEU A 17 6.96 14.21 -3.20
CA LEU A 17 7.97 13.47 -2.47
C LEU A 17 9.00 14.38 -1.80
N LEU A 18 9.32 15.54 -2.38
CA LEU A 18 10.16 16.52 -1.70
C LEU A 18 9.53 16.94 -0.37
N GLY A 19 8.24 17.25 -0.39
CA GLY A 19 7.50 17.58 0.83
C GLY A 19 7.47 16.45 1.85
N TYR A 20 7.15 15.24 1.38
CA TYR A 20 7.05 14.08 2.25
C TYR A 20 8.39 13.67 2.86
N VAL A 21 9.45 13.56 2.06
CA VAL A 21 10.77 13.12 2.54
C VAL A 21 11.40 14.20 3.43
N SER A 22 11.16 15.48 3.15
CA SER A 22 11.60 16.56 4.04
C SER A 22 10.85 16.53 5.39
N TRP A 23 9.55 16.26 5.37
CA TRP A 23 8.77 16.04 6.60
C TRP A 23 9.30 14.82 7.36
N LEU A 24 9.54 13.69 6.68
CA LEU A 24 10.09 12.47 7.24
C LEU A 24 11.42 12.75 7.94
N ALA A 25 12.37 13.38 7.25
CA ALA A 25 13.68 13.73 7.82
C ALA A 25 13.55 14.57 9.11
N ASN A 26 12.60 15.51 9.15
CA ASN A 26 12.32 16.28 10.36
C ASN A 26 11.71 15.42 11.48
N GLN A 27 10.80 14.49 11.15
CA GLN A 27 10.23 13.58 12.13
C GLN A 27 11.28 12.64 12.74
N LEU A 28 12.23 12.14 11.94
CA LEU A 28 13.31 11.29 12.43
C LEU A 28 14.13 12.01 13.51
N LYS A 29 14.40 13.31 13.32
CA LYS A 29 15.07 14.18 14.33
C LYS A 29 14.22 14.38 15.58
N ILE A 30 12.96 14.79 15.41
CA ILE A 30 12.03 15.08 16.52
C ILE A 30 11.88 13.87 17.43
N HIS A 31 11.73 12.69 16.83
CA HIS A 31 11.54 11.43 17.55
C HIS A 31 12.85 10.75 17.96
N LYS A 32 14.00 11.36 17.66
CA LYS A 32 15.35 10.84 17.96
C LYS A 32 15.53 9.40 17.49
N ILE A 33 15.13 9.16 16.25
CA ILE A 33 15.20 7.85 15.61
C ILE A 33 16.67 7.46 15.45
N ASP A 34 16.98 6.22 15.82
CA ASP A 34 18.31 5.62 15.66
C ASP A 34 18.35 4.57 14.54
N LYS A 35 17.20 3.96 14.22
CA LYS A 35 17.03 3.00 13.11
C LYS A 35 15.80 3.33 12.26
N ALA A 36 15.99 3.50 10.96
CA ALA A 36 14.93 3.70 9.98
C ALA A 36 14.77 2.47 9.07
N LEU A 37 13.64 1.78 9.19
CA LEU A 37 13.29 0.61 8.39
C LEU A 37 12.31 1.02 7.28
N PHE A 38 12.77 1.02 6.05
CA PHE A 38 11.97 1.30 4.86
C PHE A 38 11.33 0.01 4.38
N LEU A 39 10.00 -0.06 4.44
CA LEU A 39 9.27 -1.31 4.19
C LEU A 39 9.18 -1.60 2.69
N ALA A 40 9.44 -2.86 2.33
CA ALA A 40 9.51 -3.24 0.94
C ALA A 40 8.18 -3.09 0.17
N ARG A 41 8.36 -2.96 -1.15
CA ARG A 41 7.39 -2.66 -2.21
C ARG A 41 7.12 -1.18 -2.42
N ASP A 42 6.65 -0.46 -1.41
CA ASP A 42 6.14 0.91 -1.60
C ASP A 42 7.10 1.99 -1.06
N ALA A 43 8.12 1.63 -0.28
CA ALA A 43 9.13 2.57 0.24
C ALA A 43 10.48 2.56 -0.49
N HIS A 44 10.68 1.77 -1.55
CA HIS A 44 12.00 1.66 -2.19
C HIS A 44 12.51 2.98 -2.79
N LEU A 45 11.64 3.70 -3.50
CA LEU A 45 12.00 5.00 -4.06
C LEU A 45 12.28 6.02 -2.96
N ILE A 46 11.49 5.99 -1.88
CA ILE A 46 11.66 6.85 -0.70
C ILE A 46 13.01 6.55 -0.04
N TYR A 47 13.38 5.28 0.12
CA TYR A 47 14.68 4.84 0.64
C TYR A 47 15.84 5.39 -0.18
N LYS A 48 15.76 5.29 -1.52
CA LYS A 48 16.78 5.84 -2.42
C LYS A 48 16.92 7.36 -2.29
N ILE A 49 15.79 8.08 -2.33
CA ILE A 49 15.78 9.55 -2.22
C ILE A 49 16.29 9.98 -0.85
N TYR A 50 15.83 9.35 0.23
CA TYR A 50 16.28 9.69 1.58
C TYR A 50 17.78 9.49 1.71
N ASN A 51 18.32 8.34 1.30
CA ASN A 51 19.74 8.06 1.43
C ASN A 51 20.63 9.01 0.60
N GLU A 52 20.21 9.36 -0.61
CA GLU A 52 20.99 10.24 -1.49
C GLU A 52 20.95 11.71 -1.05
N TYR A 53 19.82 12.22 -0.55
CA TYR A 53 19.63 13.67 -0.37
C TYR A 53 19.39 14.12 1.07
N PHE A 54 19.02 13.22 1.99
CA PHE A 54 18.55 13.57 3.35
C PHE A 54 19.17 12.71 4.46
N SER A 55 20.02 11.73 4.15
CA SER A 55 20.59 10.83 5.15
C SER A 55 21.44 11.59 6.15
N GLU A 56 21.41 11.11 7.40
CA GLU A 56 22.21 11.63 8.48
C GLU A 56 22.95 10.49 9.15
N GLU A 57 24.23 10.69 9.48
CA GLU A 57 25.13 9.64 9.97
C GLU A 57 24.63 8.92 11.23
N HIS A 58 23.78 9.58 12.03
CA HIS A 58 23.27 9.03 13.28
C HIS A 58 22.04 8.13 13.12
N VAL A 59 21.45 8.06 11.92
CA VAL A 59 20.26 7.24 11.63
C VAL A 59 20.67 6.06 10.75
N GLU A 60 20.70 4.87 11.31
CA GLU A 60 20.95 3.65 10.53
C GLU A 60 19.73 3.37 9.64
N CYS A 61 19.94 3.26 8.33
CA CYS A 61 18.86 3.03 7.36
C CYS A 61 18.93 1.63 6.77
N GLU A 62 17.80 0.91 6.77
CA GLU A 62 17.72 -0.44 6.21
C GLU A 62 16.44 -0.61 5.39
N TYR A 63 16.54 -1.30 4.26
CA TYR A 63 15.39 -1.69 3.45
C TYR A 63 14.91 -3.08 3.88
N LEU A 64 13.76 -3.13 4.54
CA LEU A 64 13.22 -4.34 5.16
C LEU A 64 12.23 -5.05 4.23
N TYR A 65 12.54 -6.29 3.86
CA TYR A 65 11.67 -7.14 3.05
C TYR A 65 10.52 -7.72 3.88
N ILE A 66 9.39 -7.04 3.79
CA ILE A 66 8.14 -7.40 4.43
C ILE A 66 6.98 -7.09 3.49
N SER A 67 5.89 -7.82 3.65
CA SER A 67 4.62 -7.57 2.98
C SER A 67 3.49 -7.77 3.97
N ARG A 68 2.27 -7.40 3.60
CA ARG A 68 1.09 -7.76 4.41
C ARG A 68 1.04 -9.27 4.67
N ALA A 69 1.12 -10.10 3.63
CA ALA A 69 1.01 -11.56 3.76
C ALA A 69 2.10 -12.15 4.68
N SER A 70 3.36 -11.79 4.46
CA SER A 70 4.49 -12.28 5.27
C SER A 70 4.46 -11.75 6.71
N ALA A 71 4.02 -10.50 6.91
CA ALA A 71 3.86 -9.93 8.25
C ALA A 71 2.74 -10.61 9.04
N TYR A 72 1.58 -10.89 8.41
CA TYR A 72 0.48 -11.59 9.08
C TYR A 72 0.84 -13.02 9.46
N MET A 73 1.60 -13.73 8.61
CA MET A 73 2.10 -15.08 8.87
C MET A 73 2.90 -15.16 10.19
N VAL A 74 3.61 -14.10 10.58
CA VAL A 74 4.47 -14.09 11.77
C VAL A 74 3.83 -13.32 12.93
N GLY A 75 3.30 -12.13 12.65
CA GLY A 75 2.90 -11.14 13.64
C GLY A 75 1.46 -11.26 14.15
N MET A 76 0.62 -12.10 13.55
CA MET A 76 -0.76 -12.26 14.02
C MET A 76 -0.80 -13.21 15.23
N THR A 77 -0.92 -12.62 16.43
CA THR A 77 -1.00 -13.31 17.72
C THR A 77 -2.42 -13.39 18.28
N ASP A 78 -3.34 -12.61 17.73
CA ASP A 78 -4.73 -12.47 18.14
C ASP A 78 -5.66 -12.56 16.91
N TRP A 79 -6.97 -12.56 17.14
CA TRP A 79 -7.99 -12.64 16.07
C TRP A 79 -9.02 -11.48 16.07
N PRO A 80 -8.56 -10.23 15.90
CA PRO A 80 -9.42 -9.05 15.92
C PRO A 80 -10.11 -8.87 14.57
N MET A 81 -11.28 -9.51 14.37
CA MET A 81 -11.94 -9.57 13.07
C MET A 81 -12.16 -8.20 12.40
N HIS A 82 -12.52 -7.17 13.17
CA HIS A 82 -12.66 -5.80 12.65
C HIS A 82 -11.38 -5.25 12.00
N ARG A 83 -10.19 -5.67 12.45
CA ARG A 83 -8.89 -5.27 11.87
C ARG A 83 -8.50 -6.11 10.67
N ILE A 84 -8.80 -7.41 10.66
CA ILE A 84 -8.31 -8.35 9.64
C ILE A 84 -9.32 -8.65 8.53
N TRP A 85 -10.58 -8.24 8.67
CA TRP A 85 -11.65 -8.53 7.70
C TRP A 85 -11.31 -8.09 6.27
N HIS A 86 -10.57 -6.99 6.12
CA HIS A 86 -10.11 -6.48 4.83
C HIS A 86 -9.21 -7.46 4.05
N LEU A 87 -8.61 -8.46 4.71
CA LEU A 87 -7.82 -9.51 4.07
C LEU A 87 -8.71 -10.47 3.30
N PHE A 88 -9.91 -10.75 3.83
CA PHE A 88 -10.83 -11.75 3.30
C PHE A 88 -11.89 -11.13 2.38
N GLY A 89 -12.20 -9.84 2.57
CA GLY A 89 -13.08 -9.05 1.70
C GLY A 89 -12.37 -8.37 0.53
N GLY A 90 -13.05 -7.38 -0.07
CA GLY A 90 -12.52 -6.51 -1.14
C GLY A 90 -13.43 -6.40 -2.36
N LYS A 91 -13.04 -5.58 -3.35
CA LYS A 91 -13.78 -5.45 -4.61
C LYS A 91 -13.60 -6.67 -5.50
N ASN A 92 -12.44 -7.31 -5.41
CA ASN A 92 -12.15 -8.57 -6.10
C ASN A 92 -12.87 -9.74 -5.42
N LYS A 93 -13.80 -10.35 -6.17
CA LYS A 93 -14.45 -11.60 -5.76
C LYS A 93 -13.45 -12.75 -5.79
N LYS A 94 -13.33 -13.49 -4.68
CA LYS A 94 -12.39 -14.60 -4.51
C LYS A 94 -13.16 -15.88 -4.22
N SER A 95 -12.66 -17.02 -4.69
CA SER A 95 -13.20 -18.32 -4.26
C SER A 95 -12.87 -18.58 -2.80
N ILE A 96 -13.60 -19.48 -2.13
CA ILE A 96 -13.31 -19.91 -0.76
C ILE A 96 -11.87 -20.40 -0.64
N LYS A 97 -11.37 -21.15 -1.63
CA LYS A 97 -9.98 -21.59 -1.75
C LYS A 97 -8.98 -20.44 -1.67
N LYS A 98 -9.21 -19.37 -2.43
CA LYS A 98 -8.36 -18.17 -2.38
C LYS A 98 -8.47 -17.44 -1.04
N ILE A 99 -9.66 -17.38 -0.45
CA ILE A 99 -9.87 -16.76 0.86
C ILE A 99 -9.10 -17.51 1.96
N LEU A 100 -9.18 -18.85 1.98
CA LEU A 100 -8.45 -19.69 2.94
C LEU A 100 -6.94 -19.65 2.71
N ALA A 101 -6.50 -19.60 1.44
CA ALA A 101 -5.08 -19.46 1.11
C ALA A 101 -4.46 -18.16 1.67
N ILE A 102 -5.22 -17.05 1.78
CA ILE A 102 -4.75 -15.81 2.41
C ILE A 102 -4.45 -16.02 3.90
N ALA A 103 -5.21 -16.88 4.58
CA ALA A 103 -4.94 -17.31 5.95
C ALA A 103 -3.88 -18.41 6.05
N GLY A 104 -3.31 -18.85 4.91
CA GLY A 104 -2.36 -19.95 4.85
C GLY A 104 -3.00 -21.32 5.08
N LEU A 105 -4.30 -21.49 4.88
CA LEU A 105 -5.00 -22.77 5.02
C LEU A 105 -5.23 -23.42 3.66
N ASP A 106 -5.09 -24.74 3.60
CA ASP A 106 -5.49 -25.53 2.44
C ASP A 106 -6.99 -25.83 2.53
N ALA A 107 -7.77 -25.34 1.57
CA ALA A 107 -9.21 -25.52 1.58
C ALA A 107 -9.64 -26.98 1.46
N SER A 108 -8.82 -27.83 0.84
CA SER A 108 -9.11 -29.26 0.69
C SER A 108 -9.09 -30.01 2.03
N GLU A 109 -8.42 -29.47 3.06
CA GLU A 109 -8.42 -30.00 4.42
C GLU A 109 -9.66 -29.57 5.22
N HIS A 110 -10.45 -28.62 4.71
CA HIS A 110 -11.55 -27.97 5.42
C HIS A 110 -12.91 -28.09 4.71
N ILE A 111 -13.06 -29.03 3.78
CA ILE A 111 -14.31 -29.24 3.01
C ILE A 111 -15.54 -29.39 3.91
N SER A 112 -15.44 -30.14 5.01
CA SER A 112 -16.55 -30.28 5.96
C SER A 112 -16.96 -28.96 6.60
N ASP A 113 -16.02 -28.06 6.88
CA ASP A 113 -16.29 -26.74 7.47
C ASP A 113 -16.91 -25.79 6.44
N ILE A 114 -16.45 -25.88 5.18
CA ILE A 114 -16.99 -25.14 4.03
C ILE A 114 -18.47 -25.49 3.83
N HIS A 115 -18.80 -26.79 3.80
CA HIS A 115 -20.19 -27.23 3.71
C HIS A 115 -21.02 -26.82 4.92
N HIS A 116 -20.45 -26.88 6.12
CA HIS A 116 -21.16 -26.55 7.36
C HIS A 116 -21.65 -25.09 7.41
N VAL A 117 -20.90 -24.15 6.84
CA VAL A 117 -21.33 -22.74 6.74
C VAL A 117 -22.25 -22.47 5.54
N GLY A 118 -22.56 -23.49 4.74
CA GLY A 118 -23.50 -23.43 3.62
C GLY A 118 -22.88 -23.02 2.28
N PHE A 119 -21.59 -23.29 2.07
CA PHE A 119 -20.97 -23.22 0.74
C PHE A 119 -20.91 -24.61 0.07
N PRO A 120 -21.05 -24.69 -1.26
CA PRO A 120 -21.09 -25.98 -1.96
C PRO A 120 -19.71 -26.63 -2.12
N ASP A 121 -18.64 -25.87 -2.28
CA ASP A 121 -17.26 -26.37 -2.44
C ASP A 121 -16.24 -25.23 -2.25
N GLU A 122 -14.94 -25.54 -2.31
CA GLU A 122 -13.88 -24.56 -2.16
C GLU A 122 -13.69 -23.62 -3.36
N GLU A 123 -14.15 -23.99 -4.55
CA GLU A 123 -14.04 -23.15 -5.76
C GLU A 123 -15.18 -22.12 -5.84
N TYR A 124 -16.22 -22.26 -5.01
CA TYR A 124 -17.33 -21.33 -4.91
C TYR A 124 -16.86 -19.90 -4.62
N ILE A 125 -17.42 -18.94 -5.35
CA ILE A 125 -17.18 -17.51 -5.19
C ILE A 125 -18.40 -16.89 -4.49
N PRO A 126 -18.27 -16.45 -3.22
CA PRO A 126 -19.37 -15.83 -2.48
C PRO A 126 -20.01 -14.66 -3.21
N VAL A 127 -21.34 -14.60 -3.17
CA VAL A 127 -22.10 -13.48 -3.72
C VAL A 127 -22.42 -12.42 -2.65
N SER A 128 -22.88 -11.25 -3.10
CA SER A 128 -23.27 -10.17 -2.20
C SER A 128 -24.34 -10.67 -1.21
N GLY A 129 -24.14 -10.41 0.08
CA GLY A 129 -25.02 -10.88 1.15
C GLY A 129 -24.53 -12.16 1.85
N GLU A 130 -23.53 -12.86 1.31
CA GLU A 130 -22.95 -14.06 1.93
C GLU A 130 -21.69 -13.78 2.77
N GLU A 131 -21.38 -12.52 3.03
CA GLU A 131 -20.20 -12.10 3.80
C GLU A 131 -20.22 -12.70 5.22
N HIS A 132 -21.40 -12.88 5.81
CA HIS A 132 -21.58 -13.50 7.11
C HIS A 132 -21.15 -14.98 7.14
N LYS A 133 -21.37 -15.75 6.05
CA LYS A 133 -20.93 -17.14 5.94
C LYS A 133 -19.40 -17.23 5.87
N VAL A 134 -18.78 -16.36 5.09
CA VAL A 134 -17.31 -16.23 5.04
C VAL A 134 -16.77 -15.88 6.42
N HIS A 135 -17.40 -14.91 7.10
CA HIS A 135 -17.04 -14.53 8.45
C HIS A 135 -17.14 -15.69 9.44
N TRP A 136 -18.18 -16.52 9.37
CA TRP A 136 -18.31 -17.72 10.21
C TRP A 136 -17.25 -18.76 9.91
N LEU A 137 -16.96 -19.02 8.63
CA LEU A 137 -15.91 -19.97 8.24
C LEU A 137 -14.55 -19.55 8.80
N ILE A 138 -14.18 -18.28 8.57
CA ILE A 138 -12.89 -17.74 9.03
C ILE A 138 -12.79 -17.73 10.55
N ASN A 139 -13.87 -17.43 11.28
CA ASN A 139 -13.88 -17.57 12.75
C ASN A 139 -13.89 -19.02 13.22
N LYS A 140 -14.41 -19.97 12.45
CA LYS A 140 -14.32 -21.38 12.81
C LYS A 140 -12.88 -21.88 12.67
N LEU A 141 -12.18 -21.41 11.64
CA LEU A 141 -10.86 -21.89 11.27
C LEU A 141 -9.70 -21.11 11.91
N PHE A 142 -9.95 -19.99 12.60
CA PHE A 142 -8.88 -19.19 13.18
C PHE A 142 -7.89 -19.94 14.08
N PRO A 143 -8.31 -20.94 14.89
CA PRO A 143 -7.35 -21.64 15.76
C PRO A 143 -6.23 -22.32 14.96
N TYR A 144 -6.55 -22.87 13.78
CA TYR A 144 -5.55 -23.46 12.87
C TYR A 144 -4.58 -22.40 12.33
N VAL A 145 -5.10 -21.22 12.00
CA VAL A 145 -4.28 -20.10 11.52
C VAL A 145 -3.32 -19.63 12.62
N LEU A 146 -3.80 -19.45 13.85
CA LEU A 146 -2.97 -19.03 14.97
C LEU A 146 -1.91 -20.08 15.35
N LEU A 147 -2.24 -21.37 15.28
CA LEU A 147 -1.27 -22.45 15.49
C LEU A 147 -0.16 -22.40 14.44
N LYS A 148 -0.52 -22.29 13.16
CA LYS A 148 0.45 -22.18 12.06
C LYS A 148 1.32 -20.94 12.18
N ASN A 149 0.73 -19.80 12.52
CA ASN A 149 1.48 -18.55 12.74
C ASN A 149 2.42 -18.63 13.94
N THR A 150 2.07 -19.42 14.97
CA THR A 150 2.96 -19.65 16.11
C THR A 150 4.21 -20.41 15.67
N GLN A 151 4.05 -21.47 14.89
CA GLN A 151 5.17 -22.21 14.29
C GLN A 151 6.03 -21.31 13.39
N HIS A 152 5.39 -20.49 12.56
CA HIS A 152 6.12 -19.53 11.72
C HIS A 152 6.88 -18.48 12.55
N ARG A 153 6.32 -18.02 13.67
CA ARG A 153 6.98 -17.06 14.57
C ARG A 153 8.22 -17.66 15.23
N GLU A 154 8.15 -18.91 15.68
CA GLU A 154 9.30 -19.61 16.25
C GLU A 154 10.48 -19.70 15.26
N VAL A 155 10.19 -19.81 13.97
CA VAL A 155 11.22 -19.96 12.93
C VAL A 155 11.69 -18.61 12.36
N TYR A 156 10.78 -17.66 12.17
CA TYR A 156 11.04 -16.46 11.34
C TYR A 156 11.04 -15.14 12.11
N ALA A 157 10.66 -15.10 13.40
CA ALA A 157 10.65 -13.84 14.15
C ALA A 157 12.04 -13.19 14.26
N ASP A 158 13.10 -13.99 14.21
CA ASP A 158 14.47 -13.48 14.33
C ASP A 158 14.85 -12.55 13.17
N TYR A 159 14.23 -12.69 11.99
CA TYR A 159 14.39 -11.72 10.89
C TYR A 159 14.05 -10.29 11.33
N PHE A 160 12.93 -10.13 12.05
CA PHE A 160 12.48 -8.82 12.53
C PHE A 160 13.26 -8.35 13.76
N LYS A 161 13.64 -9.29 14.64
CA LYS A 161 14.44 -8.95 15.83
C LYS A 161 15.82 -8.45 15.45
N THR A 162 16.51 -9.12 14.52
CA THR A 162 17.84 -8.71 14.04
C THR A 162 17.79 -7.31 13.40
N ALA A 163 16.75 -7.00 12.62
CA ALA A 163 16.57 -5.66 12.05
C ALA A 163 16.41 -4.54 13.10
N CYS A 164 16.06 -4.90 14.34
CA CYS A 164 15.84 -3.98 15.47
C CYS A 164 16.91 -4.08 16.56
N GLU A 165 17.90 -4.94 16.40
CA GLU A 165 18.86 -5.28 17.45
C GLU A 165 19.76 -4.10 17.78
N GLY A 166 19.95 -3.81 19.08
CA GLY A 166 20.75 -2.66 19.53
C GLY A 166 20.09 -1.27 19.42
N TYR A 167 18.93 -1.15 18.76
CA TYR A 167 18.23 0.12 18.57
C TYR A 167 17.00 0.27 19.47
N LYS A 168 16.67 1.48 19.90
CA LYS A 168 15.52 1.75 20.79
C LYS A 168 14.40 2.51 20.08
N ASN A 169 14.71 3.51 19.25
CA ASN A 169 13.75 4.40 18.62
C ASN A 169 13.65 4.09 17.12
N ILE A 170 12.79 3.15 16.78
CA ILE A 170 12.72 2.59 15.43
C ILE A 170 11.65 3.32 14.62
N ALA A 171 12.01 3.77 13.43
CA ALA A 171 11.08 4.27 12.43
C ALA A 171 10.69 3.16 11.46
N LEU A 172 9.39 3.03 11.17
CA LEU A 172 8.89 2.28 10.02
C LEU A 172 8.41 3.27 8.97
N ILE A 173 8.92 3.15 7.75
CA ILE A 173 8.62 4.06 6.64
C ILE A 173 7.92 3.27 5.54
N ASP A 174 6.75 3.77 5.15
CA ASP A 174 5.88 3.22 4.11
C ASP A 174 4.95 4.36 3.62
N VAL A 175 4.21 4.16 2.53
CA VAL A 175 3.29 5.17 1.98
C VAL A 175 2.06 5.35 2.86
N GLY A 176 1.41 4.26 3.31
CA GLY A 176 0.13 4.32 4.05
C GLY A 176 -0.59 2.98 4.06
N TRP A 177 -1.79 2.78 4.61
CA TRP A 177 -2.86 3.73 4.94
C TRP A 177 -3.50 3.43 6.32
N MET A 178 -3.52 2.15 6.69
CA MET A 178 -4.15 1.63 7.91
C MET A 178 -3.12 1.18 8.96
N GLY A 179 -1.81 1.18 8.66
CA GLY A 179 -0.78 0.77 9.61
C GLY A 179 -0.78 -0.72 9.98
N ASN A 180 -1.43 -1.57 9.18
CA ASN A 180 -1.56 -2.99 9.47
C ASN A 180 -0.20 -3.68 9.58
N ILE A 181 0.71 -3.46 8.60
CA ILE A 181 2.05 -4.08 8.59
C ILE A 181 2.82 -3.69 9.86
N GLN A 182 2.81 -2.41 10.25
CA GLN A 182 3.46 -1.96 11.48
C GLN A 182 2.88 -2.67 12.72
N SER A 183 1.56 -2.85 12.79
CA SER A 183 0.93 -3.53 13.92
C SER A 183 1.39 -4.99 14.07
N VAL A 184 1.40 -5.76 12.96
CA VAL A 184 1.89 -7.15 13.00
C VAL A 184 3.41 -7.23 13.14
N PHE A 185 4.18 -6.31 12.56
CA PHE A 185 5.61 -6.20 12.80
C PHE A 185 5.93 -5.99 14.29
N ALA A 186 5.24 -5.06 14.95
CA ALA A 186 5.47 -4.82 16.37
C ALA A 186 5.22 -6.07 17.22
N ARG A 187 4.18 -6.84 16.90
CA ARG A 187 3.88 -8.13 17.55
C ARG A 187 4.90 -9.23 17.24
N SER A 188 5.53 -9.22 16.07
CA SER A 188 6.53 -10.25 15.72
C SER A 188 7.79 -10.15 16.59
N LEU A 189 8.06 -8.99 17.20
CA LEU A 189 9.14 -8.79 18.16
C LEU A 189 8.90 -9.49 19.51
N GLY A 190 7.69 -9.96 19.79
CA GLY A 190 7.33 -10.63 21.03
C GLY A 190 7.63 -9.78 22.26
N GLY A 191 8.32 -10.36 23.25
CA GLY A 191 8.67 -9.67 24.50
C GLY A 191 9.58 -8.45 24.32
N GLN A 192 10.38 -8.38 23.24
CA GLN A 192 11.26 -7.23 22.99
C GLN A 192 10.49 -5.97 22.60
N TRP A 193 9.23 -6.10 22.17
CA TRP A 193 8.44 -4.95 21.72
C TRP A 193 8.36 -3.84 22.78
N THR A 194 8.20 -4.19 24.06
CA THR A 194 8.05 -3.20 25.14
C THR A 194 9.33 -2.40 25.42
N GLU A 195 10.47 -2.85 24.89
CA GLU A 195 11.76 -2.16 25.01
C GLU A 195 11.98 -1.15 23.87
N LYS A 196 11.14 -1.20 22.83
CA LYS A 196 11.26 -0.39 21.61
C LYS A 196 10.19 0.70 21.57
N GLN A 197 10.55 1.83 20.98
CA GLN A 197 9.62 2.91 20.61
C GLN A 197 9.46 2.90 19.09
N ILE A 198 8.41 2.26 18.60
CA ILE A 198 8.15 2.14 17.17
C ILE A 198 7.27 3.30 16.70
N HIS A 199 7.78 4.07 15.74
CA HIS A 199 7.08 5.18 15.11
C HIS A 199 6.93 4.92 13.61
N GLY A 200 5.70 4.94 13.11
CA GLY A 200 5.42 4.86 11.68
C GLY A 200 5.33 6.25 11.07
N PHE A 201 6.00 6.45 9.94
CA PHE A 201 5.97 7.72 9.20
C PHE A 201 5.46 7.47 7.79
N TYR A 202 4.22 7.91 7.55
CA TYR A 202 3.46 7.62 6.35
C TYR A 202 3.18 8.88 5.54
N LEU A 203 3.01 8.74 4.22
CA LEU A 203 2.47 9.82 3.39
C LEU A 203 1.08 10.24 3.91
N ALA A 204 0.26 9.25 4.27
CA ALA A 204 -1.09 9.43 4.77
C ALA A 204 -1.53 8.25 5.64
N THR A 205 -2.37 8.53 6.65
CA THR A 205 -3.07 7.51 7.43
C THR A 205 -4.57 7.80 7.50
N PHE A 206 -5.39 6.76 7.39
CA PHE A 206 -6.84 6.83 7.49
C PHE A 206 -7.33 6.52 8.90
N ALA A 207 -8.61 6.76 9.17
CA ALA A 207 -9.21 6.59 10.50
C ALA A 207 -8.96 5.20 11.12
N GLY A 208 -9.01 4.14 10.31
CA GLY A 208 -8.75 2.76 10.75
C GLY A 208 -7.33 2.51 11.28
N ALA A 209 -6.36 3.40 11.00
CA ALA A 209 -5.03 3.32 11.61
C ALA A 209 -5.05 3.49 13.14
N ASN A 210 -6.10 4.11 13.70
CA ASN A 210 -6.27 4.22 15.15
C ASN A 210 -6.39 2.85 15.83
N ASP A 211 -6.92 1.83 15.16
CA ASP A 211 -7.11 0.49 15.77
C ASP A 211 -5.78 -0.26 15.93
N ASN A 212 -4.71 0.24 15.32
CA ASN A 212 -3.39 -0.36 15.29
C ASN A 212 -2.36 0.34 16.19
N ARG A 213 -2.74 1.43 16.87
CA ARG A 213 -1.84 2.18 17.75
C ARG A 213 -1.69 1.52 19.13
N SER A 214 -0.56 1.77 19.78
CA SER A 214 -0.34 1.51 21.21
C SER A 214 0.64 2.52 21.79
N ILE A 215 0.89 2.44 23.10
CA ILE A 215 1.88 3.31 23.76
C ILE A 215 3.30 3.16 23.18
N TYR A 216 3.64 1.97 22.67
CA TYR A 216 4.93 1.62 22.05
C TYR A 216 4.87 1.55 20.52
N ASN A 217 3.73 1.85 19.92
CA ASN A 217 3.49 1.73 18.48
C ASN A 217 2.64 2.91 17.99
N LYS A 218 3.30 3.97 17.58
CA LYS A 218 2.66 5.22 17.13
C LYS A 218 2.77 5.36 15.63
N MET A 219 1.80 6.05 15.02
CA MET A 219 1.79 6.31 13.59
C MET A 219 1.56 7.79 13.35
N PHE A 220 2.19 8.33 12.32
CA PHE A 220 2.03 9.71 11.88
C PHE A 220 1.89 9.72 10.37
N GLY A 221 0.88 10.41 9.88
CA GLY A 221 0.72 10.70 8.46
C GLY A 221 0.97 12.18 8.15
N TRP A 222 1.64 12.46 7.03
CA TRP A 222 1.99 13.82 6.64
C TRP A 222 0.80 14.59 6.04
N LEU A 223 0.16 14.04 5.01
CA LEU A 223 -0.93 14.71 4.29
C LEU A 223 -2.28 14.52 4.98
N THR A 224 -2.48 13.34 5.55
CA THR A 224 -3.60 13.05 6.43
C THR A 224 -3.09 12.26 7.62
N ASN A 225 -3.61 12.56 8.81
CA ASN A 225 -3.27 11.85 10.03
C ASN A 225 -4.55 11.34 10.67
N TYR A 226 -4.74 10.01 10.63
CA TYR A 226 -5.95 9.32 11.09
C TYR A 226 -7.23 9.81 10.43
N GLY A 227 -7.18 10.05 9.10
CA GLY A 227 -8.33 10.48 8.29
C GLY A 227 -8.55 11.99 8.22
N HIS A 228 -7.69 12.80 8.86
CA HIS A 228 -7.83 14.26 8.85
C HIS A 228 -6.69 14.95 8.09
N PRO A 229 -6.98 15.97 7.24
CA PRO A 229 -8.33 16.48 6.94
C PRO A 229 -9.10 15.57 5.97
N GLN A 230 -10.43 15.59 6.08
CA GLN A 230 -11.32 14.63 5.40
C GLN A 230 -11.33 14.80 3.88
N ASP A 231 -11.26 16.03 3.39
CA ASP A 231 -11.25 16.36 1.96
C ASP A 231 -10.07 15.69 1.22
N LYS A 232 -8.88 15.68 1.84
CA LYS A 232 -7.72 14.96 1.31
C LYS A 232 -7.90 13.45 1.39
N CYS A 233 -8.51 12.95 2.47
CA CYS A 233 -8.83 11.53 2.60
C CYS A 233 -9.76 11.07 1.47
N ASP A 234 -10.79 11.85 1.15
CA ASP A 234 -11.74 11.56 0.08
C ASP A 234 -11.06 11.54 -1.31
N LEU A 235 -10.09 12.43 -1.53
CA LEU A 235 -9.28 12.41 -2.76
C LEU A 235 -8.41 11.15 -2.86
N PHE A 236 -7.77 10.74 -1.76
CA PHE A 236 -7.06 9.45 -1.75
C PHE A 236 -7.99 8.28 -2.07
N LEU A 237 -9.15 8.21 -1.43
CA LEU A 237 -10.14 7.13 -1.61
C LEU A 237 -10.86 7.15 -2.97
N SER A 238 -10.67 8.21 -3.77
CA SER A 238 -11.28 8.35 -5.11
C SER A 238 -10.28 8.20 -6.27
N GLY A 239 -9.13 7.58 -6.01
CA GLY A 239 -8.13 7.20 -7.02
C GLY A 239 -6.68 7.54 -6.64
N GLY A 240 -6.50 8.35 -5.59
CA GLY A 240 -5.16 8.77 -5.15
C GLY A 240 -4.33 7.63 -4.59
N VAL A 241 -4.94 6.66 -3.90
CA VAL A 241 -4.24 5.48 -3.38
C VAL A 241 -3.54 4.73 -4.51
N GLU A 242 -4.29 4.37 -5.54
CA GLU A 242 -3.80 3.51 -6.62
C GLU A 242 -2.80 4.24 -7.53
N ILE A 243 -3.00 5.54 -7.73
CA ILE A 243 -2.07 6.40 -8.47
C ILE A 243 -0.76 6.57 -7.69
N MET A 244 -0.81 6.70 -6.37
CA MET A 244 0.38 6.78 -5.51
C MET A 244 1.14 5.46 -5.49
N GLU A 245 0.45 4.34 -5.27
CA GLU A 245 1.08 3.00 -5.26
C GLU A 245 1.70 2.67 -6.62
N PHE A 246 1.10 3.12 -7.73
CA PHE A 246 1.75 3.01 -9.05
C PHE A 246 3.08 3.76 -9.13
N ALA A 247 3.14 4.99 -8.62
CA ALA A 247 4.37 5.77 -8.66
C ALA A 247 5.47 5.13 -7.78
N MET A 248 5.09 4.47 -6.68
CA MET A 248 6.02 3.85 -5.73
C MET A 248 6.39 2.41 -6.06
N ALA A 249 5.71 1.77 -7.02
CA ALA A 249 5.87 0.36 -7.33
C ALA A 249 7.34 -0.03 -7.56
N ASP A 250 7.80 -0.99 -6.76
CA ASP A 250 9.14 -1.57 -6.85
C ASP A 250 9.18 -2.86 -7.69
N ASN A 251 10.31 -3.14 -8.32
CA ASN A 251 10.49 -4.27 -9.22
C ASN A 251 10.98 -5.56 -8.55
N THR A 252 11.00 -5.61 -7.22
CA THR A 252 11.56 -6.74 -6.46
C THR A 252 10.58 -7.88 -6.19
N GLY A 253 9.29 -7.72 -6.55
CA GLY A 253 8.22 -8.64 -6.16
C GLY A 253 7.86 -8.55 -4.67
N SER A 254 6.63 -8.90 -4.32
CA SER A 254 6.18 -8.96 -2.92
C SER A 254 6.88 -10.08 -2.15
N THR A 255 7.17 -9.83 -0.87
CA THR A 255 7.68 -10.88 0.03
C THR A 255 6.54 -11.84 0.37
N ILE A 256 6.65 -13.12 -0.01
CA ILE A 256 5.61 -14.14 0.22
C ILE A 256 5.89 -15.01 1.45
N GLY A 257 7.11 -14.95 1.98
CA GLY A 257 7.50 -15.69 3.17
C GLY A 257 8.98 -15.53 3.46
N TYR A 258 9.51 -16.45 4.26
CA TYR A 258 10.90 -16.44 4.71
C TYR A 258 11.48 -17.85 4.62
N LYS A 259 12.80 -17.94 4.49
CA LYS A 259 13.54 -19.21 4.47
C LYS A 259 14.72 -19.11 5.42
N LYS A 260 14.91 -20.13 6.25
CA LYS A 260 16.09 -20.27 7.10
C LYS A 260 17.28 -20.78 6.28
N THR A 261 18.45 -20.17 6.50
CA THR A 261 19.73 -20.53 5.90
C THR A 261 20.79 -20.57 6.99
N ASP A 262 21.99 -21.05 6.67
CA ASP A 262 23.12 -21.09 7.61
C ASP A 262 23.53 -19.69 8.09
N ASN A 263 23.29 -18.66 7.26
CA ASN A 263 23.61 -17.25 7.54
C ASN A 263 22.42 -16.45 8.11
N GLY A 264 21.35 -17.12 8.55
CA GLY A 264 20.15 -16.48 9.11
C GLY A 264 18.91 -16.63 8.24
N ILE A 265 17.94 -15.74 8.39
CA ILE A 265 16.64 -15.81 7.71
C ILE A 265 16.63 -14.84 6.54
N ILE A 266 16.27 -15.32 5.35
CA ILE A 266 16.15 -14.50 4.15
C ILE A 266 14.70 -14.43 3.65
N PRO A 267 14.29 -13.30 3.03
CA PRO A 267 12.97 -13.17 2.43
C PRO A 267 12.84 -14.03 1.16
N VAL A 268 11.66 -14.62 0.97
CA VAL A 268 11.25 -15.29 -0.28
C VAL A 268 10.29 -14.35 -1.01
N ARG A 269 10.54 -14.09 -2.30
CA ARG A 269 9.79 -13.11 -3.09
C ARG A 269 9.00 -13.80 -4.20
N GLU A 270 7.88 -13.20 -4.58
CA GLU A 270 7.12 -13.65 -5.75
C GLU A 270 7.88 -13.33 -7.04
N ASP A 271 7.70 -14.19 -8.05
CA ASP A 271 8.16 -13.91 -9.40
C ASP A 271 7.21 -12.92 -10.09
N SER A 272 7.77 -11.91 -10.75
CA SER A 272 6.97 -10.91 -11.46
C SER A 272 6.32 -11.49 -12.71
N SER A 273 4.99 -11.37 -12.81
CA SER A 273 4.25 -11.79 -14.02
C SER A 273 4.56 -10.88 -15.23
N GLY A 274 4.31 -11.35 -16.46
CA GLY A 274 4.52 -10.54 -17.67
C GLY A 274 3.74 -9.22 -17.68
N SER A 275 2.48 -9.24 -17.21
CA SER A 275 1.65 -8.04 -17.05
C SER A 275 2.19 -7.05 -16.01
N GLU A 276 2.83 -7.56 -14.96
CA GLU A 276 3.44 -6.76 -13.92
C GLU A 276 4.74 -6.11 -14.41
N ILE A 277 5.55 -6.81 -15.19
CA ILE A 277 6.74 -6.24 -15.82
C ILE A 277 6.37 -5.00 -16.68
N GLU A 278 5.30 -5.08 -17.47
CA GLU A 278 4.84 -3.93 -18.27
C GLU A 278 4.31 -2.78 -17.41
N TYR A 279 3.65 -3.08 -16.29
CA TYR A 279 3.24 -2.09 -15.30
C TYR A 279 4.46 -1.39 -14.67
N LEU A 280 5.46 -2.16 -14.27
CA LEU A 280 6.70 -1.66 -13.67
C LEU A 280 7.53 -0.82 -14.65
N LYS A 281 7.56 -1.15 -15.94
CA LYS A 281 8.19 -0.30 -16.98
C LYS A 281 7.54 1.09 -17.06
N LYS A 282 6.21 1.17 -16.91
CA LYS A 282 5.51 2.46 -16.85
C LYS A 282 5.84 3.20 -15.56
N ALA A 283 5.87 2.50 -14.42
CA ALA A 283 6.26 3.10 -13.14
C ALA A 283 7.68 3.68 -13.20
N ALA A 284 8.64 2.94 -13.75
CA ALA A 284 10.03 3.38 -13.90
C ALA A 284 10.18 4.68 -14.72
N ARG A 285 9.38 4.86 -15.78
CA ARG A 285 9.34 6.11 -16.56
C ARG A 285 8.89 7.31 -15.74
N LEU A 286 7.87 7.10 -14.90
CA LEU A 286 7.40 8.12 -13.96
C LEU A 286 8.45 8.41 -12.88
N GLN A 287 9.04 7.36 -12.29
CA GLN A 287 10.09 7.48 -11.28
C GLN A 287 11.33 8.20 -11.80
N SER A 288 11.70 8.00 -13.08
CA SER A 288 12.77 8.77 -13.71
C SER A 288 12.48 10.27 -13.71
N GLY A 289 11.21 10.68 -13.89
CA GLY A 289 10.80 12.08 -13.78
C GLY A 289 10.95 12.63 -12.36
N ILE A 290 10.60 11.82 -11.36
CA ILE A 290 10.79 12.15 -9.95
C ILE A 290 12.28 12.39 -9.65
N ILE A 291 13.15 11.47 -10.06
CA ILE A 291 14.60 11.60 -9.84
C ILE A 291 15.15 12.85 -10.54
N SER A 292 14.74 13.12 -11.79
CA SER A 292 15.11 14.36 -12.49
C SER A 292 14.69 15.62 -11.72
N PHE A 293 13.55 15.60 -11.03
CA PHE A 293 13.14 16.70 -10.16
C PHE A 293 14.07 16.86 -8.96
N PHE A 294 14.44 15.77 -8.29
CA PHE A 294 15.39 15.83 -7.17
C PHE A 294 16.78 16.32 -7.58
N GLU A 295 17.27 15.91 -8.75
CA GLU A 295 18.51 16.47 -9.32
C GLU A 295 18.38 17.97 -9.59
N TYR A 296 17.24 18.41 -10.12
CA TYR A 296 16.96 19.83 -10.37
C TYR A 296 16.93 20.66 -9.07
N VAL A 297 16.37 20.13 -7.98
CA VAL A 297 16.27 20.85 -6.69
C VAL A 297 17.42 20.54 -5.72
N LYS A 298 18.39 19.71 -6.09
CA LYS A 298 19.53 19.31 -5.24
C LYS A 298 20.23 20.48 -4.55
N PRO A 299 20.51 21.62 -5.23
CA PRO A 299 21.14 22.78 -4.58
C PRO A 299 20.29 23.41 -3.45
N LEU A 300 18.96 23.27 -3.52
CA LEU A 300 18.06 23.74 -2.46
C LEU A 300 18.07 22.80 -1.27
N ILE A 301 18.08 21.49 -1.50
CA ILE A 301 18.12 20.46 -0.44
C ILE A 301 19.41 20.57 0.36
N GLN A 302 20.55 20.81 -0.31
CA GLN A 302 21.87 20.96 0.32
C GLN A 302 21.97 22.13 1.30
N LYS A 303 21.03 23.10 1.27
CA LYS A 303 20.94 24.15 2.29
C LYS A 303 20.43 23.64 3.65
N GLY A 304 19.95 22.40 3.73
CA GLY A 304 19.64 21.70 4.98
C GLY A 304 18.37 22.15 5.73
N ASN A 305 17.59 23.10 5.18
CA ASN A 305 16.36 23.57 5.83
C ASN A 305 15.14 22.70 5.45
N TYR A 306 15.14 21.43 5.89
CA TYR A 306 14.09 20.46 5.57
C TYR A 306 12.72 20.87 6.12
N ALA A 307 12.68 21.57 7.26
CA ALA A 307 11.43 22.08 7.82
C ALA A 307 10.71 23.01 6.83
N ALA A 308 11.44 23.90 6.15
CA ALA A 308 10.87 24.79 5.13
C ALA A 308 10.37 24.04 3.88
N LEU A 309 10.94 22.88 3.57
CA LEU A 309 10.59 22.04 2.43
C LEU A 309 9.47 21.04 2.75
N SER A 310 8.99 20.96 3.99
CA SER A 310 7.98 19.99 4.44
C SER A 310 6.51 20.42 4.22
N SER A 311 6.28 21.51 3.46
CA SER A 311 4.95 22.08 3.28
C SER A 311 4.02 21.17 2.49
N VAL A 312 2.82 20.95 3.01
CA VAL A 312 1.77 20.16 2.33
C VAL A 312 1.30 20.79 1.02
N VAL A 313 1.60 22.07 0.75
CA VAL A 313 1.31 22.74 -0.53
C VAL A 313 2.00 22.03 -1.70
N LEU A 314 3.14 21.38 -1.46
CA LEU A 314 3.85 20.61 -2.49
C LEU A 314 3.05 19.38 -2.99
N SER A 315 1.99 18.99 -2.28
CA SER A 315 1.06 17.93 -2.71
C SER A 315 -0.09 18.41 -3.60
N GLU A 316 -0.28 19.72 -3.77
CA GLU A 316 -1.40 20.27 -4.55
C GLU A 316 -1.43 19.77 -6.01
N PRO A 317 -0.31 19.67 -6.75
CA PRO A 317 -0.32 19.11 -8.10
C PRO A 317 -0.84 17.67 -8.15
N PHE A 318 -0.60 16.89 -7.09
CA PHE A 318 -1.07 15.51 -6.99
C PHE A 318 -2.58 15.44 -6.74
N PHE A 319 -3.10 16.28 -5.85
CA PHE A 319 -4.54 16.38 -5.63
C PHE A 319 -5.30 16.96 -6.83
N GLU A 320 -4.71 17.93 -7.55
CA GLU A 320 -5.27 18.43 -8.81
C GLU A 320 -5.25 17.36 -9.90
N LEU A 321 -4.20 16.53 -9.97
CA LEU A 321 -4.18 15.36 -10.85
C LEU A 321 -5.37 14.43 -10.57
N ILE A 322 -5.66 14.13 -9.30
CA ILE A 322 -6.77 13.24 -8.93
C ILE A 322 -8.12 13.86 -9.28
N ALA A 323 -8.35 15.11 -8.87
CA ALA A 323 -9.65 15.77 -8.97
C ALA A 323 -9.94 16.30 -10.37
N ARG A 324 -8.92 16.78 -11.08
CA ARG A 324 -9.07 17.53 -12.33
C ARG A 324 -7.94 17.23 -13.35
N PRO A 325 -7.70 15.96 -13.71
CA PRO A 325 -6.59 15.59 -14.60
C PRO A 325 -6.70 16.18 -16.01
N SER A 326 -5.59 16.70 -16.54
CA SER A 326 -5.52 17.11 -17.94
C SER A 326 -5.75 15.93 -18.90
N SER A 327 -6.06 16.21 -20.17
CA SER A 327 -6.23 15.15 -21.17
C SER A 327 -4.98 14.26 -21.30
N ALA A 328 -3.78 14.85 -21.24
CA ALA A 328 -2.53 14.11 -21.30
C ALA A 328 -2.32 13.20 -20.08
N GLN A 329 -2.66 13.68 -18.88
CA GLN A 329 -2.61 12.90 -17.65
C GLN A 329 -3.62 11.74 -17.67
N LEU A 330 -4.84 12.00 -18.13
CA LEU A 330 -5.87 10.96 -18.32
C LEU A 330 -5.39 9.87 -19.28
N ASP A 331 -4.88 10.25 -20.45
CA ASP A 331 -4.44 9.30 -21.46
C ASP A 331 -3.25 8.46 -20.95
N ALA A 332 -2.35 9.06 -20.16
CA ALA A 332 -1.20 8.37 -19.58
C ALA A 332 -1.57 7.38 -18.46
N LEU A 333 -2.52 7.73 -17.59
CA LEU A 333 -2.77 6.99 -16.33
C LEU A 333 -4.05 6.13 -16.35
N SER A 334 -5.03 6.42 -17.19
CA SER A 334 -6.34 5.77 -17.13
C SER A 334 -6.34 4.27 -17.39
N SER A 335 -5.43 3.82 -18.26
CA SER A 335 -5.25 2.40 -18.61
C SER A 335 -4.43 1.61 -17.58
N LEU A 336 -3.91 2.28 -16.55
CA LEU A 336 -3.23 1.59 -15.47
C LEU A 336 -4.19 0.66 -14.75
N THR A 337 -3.61 -0.40 -14.20
CA THR A 337 -4.35 -1.42 -13.46
C THR A 337 -3.81 -1.53 -12.05
N HIS A 338 -4.67 -1.91 -11.10
CA HIS A 338 -4.34 -2.05 -9.68
C HIS A 338 -4.81 -3.40 -9.15
N SER A 339 -4.05 -3.99 -8.21
CA SER A 339 -4.36 -5.26 -7.55
C SER A 339 -4.53 -5.05 -6.05
N GLU A 340 -5.68 -5.47 -5.51
CA GLU A 340 -5.97 -5.36 -4.06
C GLU A 340 -5.41 -6.54 -3.25
N SER A 341 -5.01 -7.63 -3.91
CA SER A 341 -4.70 -8.91 -3.26
C SER A 341 -3.46 -8.82 -2.37
N ALA A 342 -3.55 -9.36 -1.15
CA ALA A 342 -2.42 -9.41 -0.22
C ALA A 342 -1.40 -10.46 -0.69
N GLY A 343 -0.28 -10.00 -1.28
CA GLY A 343 0.81 -10.88 -1.72
C GLY A 343 0.57 -11.59 -3.05
N SER A 344 -0.27 -11.05 -3.93
CA SER A 344 -0.39 -11.49 -5.33
C SER A 344 -0.76 -10.32 -6.23
N ASN A 345 -0.11 -10.24 -7.40
CA ASN A 345 -0.36 -9.19 -8.40
C ASN A 345 -1.10 -9.68 -9.67
N ALA A 346 -1.61 -10.91 -9.66
CA ALA A 346 -2.14 -11.56 -10.87
C ALA A 346 -3.49 -10.99 -11.35
N GLU A 347 -4.36 -10.58 -10.41
CA GLU A 347 -5.69 -10.03 -10.71
C GLU A 347 -5.66 -8.50 -10.60
N ARG A 348 -5.80 -7.81 -11.74
CA ARG A 348 -5.70 -6.34 -11.80
C ARG A 348 -6.92 -5.72 -12.47
N ILE A 349 -7.47 -4.67 -11.88
CA ILE A 349 -8.59 -3.89 -12.44
C ILE A 349 -8.08 -2.54 -12.94
N VAL A 350 -8.60 -2.10 -14.09
CA VAL A 350 -8.27 -0.79 -14.68
C VAL A 350 -8.78 0.35 -13.78
N LEU A 351 -7.95 1.38 -13.55
CA LEU A 351 -8.30 2.52 -12.69
C LEU A 351 -9.56 3.24 -13.15
N ALA A 352 -9.65 3.53 -14.46
CA ALA A 352 -10.78 4.20 -15.09
C ALA A 352 -11.16 3.53 -16.42
N LYS A 353 -12.15 2.62 -16.37
CA LYS A 353 -12.63 1.88 -17.53
C LYS A 353 -13.34 2.79 -18.55
N LYS A 354 -12.96 2.67 -19.82
CA LYS A 354 -13.69 3.28 -20.94
C LYS A 354 -14.88 2.41 -21.34
N LEU A 355 -16.07 2.98 -21.31
CA LEU A 355 -17.31 2.28 -21.65
C LEU A 355 -17.58 2.26 -23.17
N PRO A 356 -18.38 1.29 -23.66
CA PRO A 356 -18.92 1.31 -25.02
C PRO A 356 -19.70 2.59 -25.32
N LEU A 357 -19.76 2.98 -26.61
CA LEU A 357 -20.40 4.24 -27.03
C LEU A 357 -21.86 4.37 -26.56
N LYS A 358 -22.61 3.27 -26.58
CA LYS A 358 -24.01 3.22 -26.11
C LYS A 358 -24.14 3.69 -24.66
N ASP A 359 -23.35 3.13 -23.76
CA ASP A 359 -23.41 3.43 -22.31
C ASP A 359 -22.86 4.83 -21.98
N LYS A 360 -22.01 5.37 -22.85
CA LYS A 360 -21.55 6.78 -22.76
C LYS A 360 -22.64 7.77 -23.18
N LEU A 361 -23.39 7.45 -24.24
CA LEU A 361 -24.45 8.32 -24.77
C LEU A 361 -25.73 8.24 -23.94
N PHE A 362 -26.01 7.10 -23.32
CA PHE A 362 -27.20 6.88 -22.50
C PHE A 362 -26.78 6.26 -21.16
N PRO A 363 -26.32 7.09 -20.20
CA PRO A 363 -25.95 6.61 -18.87
C PRO A 363 -27.17 5.97 -18.18
N GLY A 364 -27.07 4.68 -17.88
CA GLY A 364 -28.05 3.92 -17.12
C GLY A 364 -27.41 3.18 -15.97
N GLU A 365 -28.04 2.09 -15.52
CA GLU A 365 -27.55 1.27 -14.40
C GLU A 365 -26.10 0.78 -14.61
N ASN A 366 -25.73 0.41 -15.84
CA ASN A 366 -24.37 -0.02 -16.15
C ASN A 366 -23.32 1.08 -15.91
N TYR A 367 -23.64 2.33 -16.23
CA TYR A 367 -22.74 3.47 -15.98
C TYR A 367 -22.52 3.67 -14.48
N ILE A 368 -23.60 3.63 -13.69
CA ILE A 368 -23.55 3.80 -12.22
C ILE A 368 -22.75 2.66 -11.60
N LYS A 369 -23.00 1.42 -12.02
CA LYS A 369 -22.28 0.23 -11.57
C LYS A 369 -20.77 0.35 -11.82
N GLU A 370 -20.39 0.71 -13.04
CA GLU A 370 -18.97 0.82 -13.44
C GLU A 370 -18.29 2.04 -12.79
N LEU A 371 -19.00 3.16 -12.61
CA LEU A 371 -18.51 4.31 -11.85
C LEU A 371 -18.26 3.92 -10.38
N ASN A 372 -19.16 3.17 -9.76
CA ASN A 372 -19.02 2.71 -8.38
C ASN A 372 -17.88 1.70 -8.23
N ALA A 373 -17.64 0.86 -9.24
CA ALA A 373 -16.53 -0.09 -9.26
C ALA A 373 -15.16 0.57 -9.51
N SER A 374 -15.10 1.64 -10.32
CA SER A 374 -13.86 2.33 -10.69
C SER A 374 -13.10 2.86 -9.47
N TYR A 375 -11.77 2.73 -9.46
CA TYR A 375 -10.93 3.36 -8.44
C TYR A 375 -10.87 4.88 -8.64
N TRP A 376 -10.55 5.31 -9.87
CA TRP A 376 -10.39 6.72 -10.17
C TRP A 376 -11.69 7.35 -10.71
N LYS A 377 -12.51 7.87 -9.79
CA LYS A 377 -13.87 8.36 -10.09
C LYS A 377 -13.89 9.48 -11.12
N GLU A 378 -13.06 10.50 -10.94
CA GLU A 378 -13.00 11.63 -11.87
C GLU A 378 -12.38 11.24 -13.22
N GLY A 379 -11.37 10.36 -13.21
CA GLY A 379 -10.82 9.75 -14.41
C GLY A 379 -11.91 9.06 -15.24
N PHE A 380 -12.72 8.22 -14.59
CA PHE A 380 -13.84 7.53 -15.22
C PHE A 380 -14.86 8.50 -15.82
N LYS A 381 -15.29 9.52 -15.06
CA LYS A 381 -16.26 10.52 -15.53
C LYS A 381 -15.73 11.26 -16.77
N ARG A 382 -14.45 11.68 -16.78
CA ARG A 382 -13.88 12.45 -17.89
C ARG A 382 -13.73 11.62 -19.17
N ILE A 383 -13.30 10.37 -19.07
CA ILE A 383 -13.13 9.47 -20.23
C ILE A 383 -14.49 9.09 -20.84
N ASN A 384 -15.52 8.98 -19.99
CA ASN A 384 -16.86 8.60 -20.40
C ASN A 384 -17.79 9.79 -20.67
N ARG A 385 -17.31 11.04 -20.53
CA ARG A 385 -18.08 12.25 -20.85
C ARG A 385 -18.48 12.31 -22.32
N LYS A 386 -19.68 12.81 -22.60
CA LYS A 386 -20.14 13.13 -23.96
C LYS A 386 -19.34 14.35 -24.47
N LYS A 387 -18.38 14.15 -25.37
CA LYS A 387 -17.62 15.25 -26.01
C LYS A 387 -18.50 16.22 -26.83
N PHE A 388 -19.76 15.84 -27.14
CA PHE A 388 -20.64 16.59 -28.04
C PHE A 388 -21.20 17.92 -27.51
N TRP A 389 -21.09 18.23 -26.21
CA TRP A 389 -21.76 19.41 -25.62
C TRP A 389 -20.83 20.45 -24.99
N ALA A 390 -19.50 20.28 -25.07
CA ALA A 390 -18.55 21.23 -24.49
C ALA A 390 -18.50 22.60 -25.22
N LYS A 391 -19.22 22.76 -26.33
CA LYS A 391 -19.33 24.04 -27.05
C LYS A 391 -20.55 24.87 -26.65
N TYR A 392 -21.39 24.40 -25.73
CA TYR A 392 -22.66 25.05 -25.36
C TYR A 392 -22.97 25.03 -23.86
N SER A 393 -21.96 25.06 -22.99
CA SER A 393 -22.16 25.31 -21.55
C SER A 393 -21.08 26.22 -20.99
#